data_AF-A0A6P0MZT6-F1
#
_entry.id   AF-A0A6P0MZT6-F1
#
_cell.length_a   1.000
_cell.length_b   1.000
_cell.length_c   1.000
_cell.angle_alpha   90.00
_cell.angle_beta   90.00
_cell.angle_gamma   90.00
#
_symmetry.space_group_name_H-M   'P 1'
#
loop_
_entity.id
_entity.type
_entity.pdbx_description
1 polymer ?
#
loop_
_entity_poly.entity_id
_entity_poly.type
_entity_poly.pdbx_seq_one_letter_code
_entity_poly.pdbx_strand_id
1 'polypeptide(L)'
;MTINNTNSKNESLNLIICGLSFQFIPLIICILTLLICEGFSLPFPRFLTTLTISAIAYGYVPFVKGCRLYSYDKGYASKWGWFGLLSILGLSVLLLLPDKRTNFYSECSLGQNSINFPFNKLNISEFCLYWFIAFPVLLAIILLIIFIIIDIVLFLLVNWNCFGIFENANFDMAFIIILESLTGFFLFKYLQKIGFNFENFGIFKQTNINFKIILFIVFFNYIFDWNCHSLNLYSLSLIVPDYIFEKIINKSEFTNTIGILSFSFSTIVFAPLFEELIFRGIILQKWAIKWGIKAGILTSSLLFAICHLRFDIVPLFITGTLFCVLYFKNGNLIVPILCHSLYNTICTIFRIGQYYSLSNGEFISINDYQASMEPLLVQKAVVAAISFAVIMVFLYRNFPKQDDILPYYRNSK
;
A
#
# COMPACT_ATOMS: atom_id res chain seq x y z
N MET A 1 -10.66 -39.47 4.17
CA MET A 1 -10.37 -38.50 5.25
C MET A 1 -9.36 -37.49 4.73
N THR A 2 -9.83 -36.28 4.48
CA THR A 2 -9.18 -35.19 3.74
C THR A 2 -8.76 -34.09 4.72
N ILE A 3 -7.57 -34.22 5.30
CA ILE A 3 -6.96 -33.19 6.16
C ILE A 3 -5.45 -33.25 5.87
N ASN A 4 -4.85 -32.21 5.24
CA ASN A 4 -3.48 -31.71 5.51
C ASN A 4 -2.77 -30.81 4.46
N ASN A 5 -3.31 -30.48 3.28
CA ASN A 5 -2.57 -29.60 2.33
C ASN A 5 -2.69 -28.08 2.57
N THR A 6 -3.65 -27.60 3.39
CA THR A 6 -3.81 -26.17 3.67
C THR A 6 -2.86 -25.66 4.76
N ASN A 7 -2.47 -26.53 5.69
CA ASN A 7 -1.51 -26.19 6.75
C ASN A 7 -0.09 -26.05 6.18
N SER A 8 0.32 -26.87 5.20
CA SER A 8 1.65 -26.76 4.58
C SER A 8 1.85 -25.46 3.81
N LYS A 9 0.85 -25.02 3.03
CA LYS A 9 0.91 -23.75 2.28
C LYS A 9 0.96 -22.52 3.20
N ASN A 10 0.20 -22.54 4.29
CA ASN A 10 0.27 -21.45 5.29
C ASN A 10 1.61 -21.44 6.01
N GLU A 11 2.16 -22.62 6.34
CA GLU A 11 3.48 -22.73 6.95
C GLU A 11 4.59 -22.20 6.03
N SER A 12 4.54 -22.55 4.73
CA SER A 12 5.52 -22.07 3.77
C SER A 12 5.46 -20.55 3.59
N LEU A 13 4.26 -19.96 3.50
CA LEU A 13 4.06 -18.51 3.47
C LEU A 13 4.51 -17.82 4.77
N ASN A 14 4.24 -18.39 5.94
CA ASN A 14 4.68 -17.84 7.22
C ASN A 14 6.21 -17.81 7.31
N LEU A 15 6.89 -18.85 6.83
CA LEU A 15 8.36 -18.89 6.76
C LEU A 15 8.92 -17.83 5.81
N ILE A 16 8.28 -17.63 4.64
CA ILE A 16 8.63 -16.57 3.70
C ILE A 16 8.50 -15.19 4.38
N ILE A 17 7.35 -14.90 5.01
CA ILE A 17 7.10 -13.62 5.68
C ILE A 17 8.07 -13.40 6.84
N CYS A 18 8.32 -14.44 7.65
CA CYS A 18 9.28 -14.40 8.74
C CYS A 18 10.69 -14.05 8.23
N GLY A 19 11.14 -14.74 7.17
CA GLY A 19 12.43 -14.47 6.56
C GLY A 19 12.55 -13.06 5.98
N LEU A 20 11.53 -12.56 5.29
CA LEU A 20 11.47 -11.18 4.82
C LEU A 20 11.50 -10.19 6.00
N SER A 21 10.79 -10.48 7.09
CA SER A 21 10.76 -9.61 8.27
C SER A 21 12.15 -9.46 8.90
N PHE A 22 12.90 -10.57 9.05
CA PHE A 22 14.29 -10.55 9.52
C PHE A 22 15.25 -9.85 8.56
N GLN A 23 14.98 -9.85 7.25
CA GLN A 23 15.79 -9.13 6.26
C GLN A 23 15.52 -7.62 6.28
N PHE A 24 14.25 -7.21 6.28
CA PHE A 24 13.89 -5.81 6.01
C PHE A 24 13.63 -4.96 7.26
N ILE A 25 13.09 -5.51 8.36
CA ILE A 25 12.83 -4.72 9.58
C ILE A 25 14.13 -4.19 10.19
N PRO A 26 15.18 -5.00 10.40
CA PRO A 26 16.45 -4.51 10.93
C PRO A 26 17.12 -3.51 10.00
N LEU A 27 17.01 -3.72 8.68
CA LEU A 27 17.52 -2.80 7.67
C LEU A 27 16.85 -1.42 7.77
N ILE A 28 15.52 -1.38 7.89
CA ILE A 28 14.77 -0.13 8.08
C ILE A 28 15.19 0.56 9.37
N ILE A 29 15.29 -0.18 10.49
CA ILE A 29 15.74 0.38 11.78
C ILE A 29 17.16 0.94 11.66
N CYS A 30 18.07 0.22 10.99
CA CYS A 30 19.45 0.65 10.78
C CYS A 30 19.51 1.93 9.95
N ILE A 31 18.74 2.02 8.85
CA ILE A 31 18.66 3.22 8.00
C ILE A 31 18.08 4.40 8.78
N LEU A 32 16.99 4.20 9.53
CA LEU A 32 16.41 5.25 10.37
C LEU A 32 17.41 5.73 11.43
N THR A 33 18.18 4.82 12.02
CA THR A 33 19.20 5.17 13.00
C THR A 33 20.37 5.92 12.35
N LEU A 34 20.79 5.53 11.14
CA LEU A 34 21.81 6.26 10.37
C LEU A 34 21.39 7.71 10.12
N LEU A 35 20.15 7.91 9.64
CA LEU A 35 19.61 9.25 9.38
C LEU A 35 19.59 10.13 10.65
N ILE A 36 19.26 9.53 11.80
CA ILE A 36 19.28 10.23 13.09
C ILE A 36 20.74 10.52 13.51
N CYS A 37 21.63 9.54 13.47
CA CYS A 37 23.02 9.69 13.93
C CYS A 37 23.84 10.66 13.08
N GLU A 38 23.60 10.73 11.77
CA GLU A 38 24.20 11.75 10.88
C GLU A 38 23.86 13.17 11.38
N GLY A 39 22.61 13.41 11.78
CA GLY A 39 22.17 14.69 12.34
C GLY A 39 22.82 15.07 13.68
N PHE A 40 23.38 14.10 14.42
CA PHE A 40 23.99 14.33 15.74
C PHE A 40 25.51 14.20 15.77
N SER A 41 26.18 13.99 14.62
CA SER A 41 27.63 13.74 14.54
C SER A 41 28.12 12.62 15.50
N LEU A 42 27.24 11.66 15.80
CA LEU A 42 27.53 10.54 16.71
C LEU A 42 28.23 9.41 15.95
N PRO A 43 29.21 8.71 16.56
CA PRO A 43 29.81 7.53 15.95
C PRO A 43 28.75 6.46 15.74
N PHE A 44 28.60 6.01 14.49
CA PHE A 44 27.60 5.00 14.16
C PHE A 44 27.84 3.71 14.97
N PRO A 45 26.79 3.09 15.57
CA PRO A 45 26.98 1.90 16.36
C PRO A 45 27.38 0.73 15.44
N ARG A 46 28.68 0.39 15.38
CA ARG A 46 29.18 -0.79 14.65
C ARG A 46 28.40 -2.07 15.02
N PHE A 47 27.97 -2.15 16.28
CA PHE A 47 27.08 -3.19 16.77
C PHE A 47 25.76 -3.28 15.98
N LEU A 48 25.12 -2.15 15.65
CA LEU A 48 23.86 -2.13 14.91
C LEU A 48 24.03 -2.60 13.46
N THR A 49 25.12 -2.22 12.78
CA THR A 49 25.45 -2.77 11.46
C THR A 49 25.68 -4.28 11.51
N THR A 50 26.46 -4.77 12.48
CA THR A 50 26.71 -6.21 12.63
C THR A 50 25.44 -6.97 12.95
N LEU A 51 24.58 -6.44 13.83
CA LEU A 51 23.27 -7.01 14.15
C LEU A 51 22.37 -7.06 12.90
N THR A 52 22.36 -5.99 12.10
CA THR A 52 21.56 -5.91 10.86
C THR A 52 22.02 -6.94 9.83
N ILE A 53 23.33 -7.04 9.56
CA ILE A 53 23.89 -8.04 8.65
C ILE A 53 23.59 -9.47 9.15
N SER A 54 23.73 -9.70 10.46
CA SER A 54 23.44 -11.00 11.07
C SER A 54 21.97 -11.38 10.94
N ALA A 55 21.06 -10.42 11.14
CA ALA A 55 19.63 -10.63 11.00
C ALA A 55 19.22 -10.88 9.54
N ILE A 56 19.82 -10.16 8.58
CA ILE A 56 19.63 -10.42 7.14
C ILE A 56 20.08 -11.84 6.80
N ALA A 57 21.28 -12.23 7.20
CA ALA A 57 21.82 -13.57 6.96
C ALA A 57 20.94 -14.66 7.60
N TYR A 58 20.51 -14.44 8.86
CA TYR A 58 19.57 -15.34 9.53
C TYR A 58 18.24 -15.44 8.79
N GLY A 59 17.68 -14.32 8.33
CA GLY A 59 16.40 -14.24 7.63
C GLY A 59 16.37 -15.05 6.32
N TYR A 60 17.50 -15.22 5.64
CA TYR A 60 17.58 -16.10 4.47
C TYR A 60 17.27 -17.57 4.79
N VAL A 61 17.53 -18.04 6.01
CA VAL A 61 17.28 -19.44 6.41
C VAL A 61 15.79 -19.80 6.36
N PRO A 62 14.89 -19.13 7.13
CA PRO A 62 13.45 -19.39 7.04
C PRO A 62 12.91 -18.97 5.66
N PHE A 63 13.45 -17.93 5.02
CA PHE A 63 13.00 -17.49 3.69
C PHE A 63 13.17 -18.58 2.63
N VAL A 64 14.39 -19.08 2.44
CA VAL A 64 14.69 -20.11 1.43
C VAL A 64 13.97 -21.41 1.78
N LYS A 65 13.88 -21.79 3.07
CA LYS A 65 13.09 -22.93 3.51
C LYS A 65 11.62 -22.77 3.10
N GLY A 66 11.04 -21.60 3.35
CA GLY A 66 9.69 -21.24 2.93
C GLY A 66 9.50 -21.35 1.43
N CYS A 67 10.41 -20.79 0.63
CA CYS A 67 10.39 -20.89 -0.85
C CYS A 67 10.44 -22.35 -1.35
N ARG A 68 11.22 -23.22 -0.70
CA ARG A 68 11.30 -24.66 -1.04
C ARG A 68 10.00 -25.39 -0.75
N LEU A 69 9.41 -25.15 0.42
CA LEU A 69 8.12 -25.73 0.80
C LEU A 69 7.01 -25.21 -0.12
N TYR A 70 6.99 -23.91 -0.38
CA TYR A 70 6.02 -23.27 -1.27
C TYR A 70 6.07 -23.83 -2.69
N SER A 71 7.27 -24.00 -3.25
CA SER A 71 7.46 -24.63 -4.56
C SER A 71 6.92 -26.06 -4.59
N TYR A 72 7.15 -26.82 -3.51
CA TYR A 72 6.64 -28.18 -3.36
C TYR A 72 5.11 -28.22 -3.25
N ASP A 73 4.51 -27.30 -2.49
CA ASP A 73 3.06 -27.14 -2.36
C ASP A 73 2.41 -26.85 -3.73
N LYS A 74 3.06 -26.04 -4.57
CA LYS A 74 2.66 -25.79 -5.96
C LYS A 74 2.81 -26.99 -6.91
N GLY A 75 3.48 -28.06 -6.48
CA GLY A 75 3.74 -29.25 -7.31
C GLY A 75 5.03 -29.22 -8.11
N TYR A 76 5.96 -28.33 -7.79
CA TYR A 76 7.31 -28.31 -8.36
C TYR A 76 8.29 -29.07 -7.46
N ALA A 77 9.42 -29.46 -8.01
CA ALA A 77 10.50 -30.04 -7.21
C ALA A 77 11.00 -29.00 -6.18
N SER A 78 11.32 -29.42 -4.96
CA SER A 78 11.75 -28.51 -3.88
C SER A 78 13.01 -27.70 -4.24
N LYS A 79 13.81 -28.16 -5.20
CA LYS A 79 14.98 -27.44 -5.75
C LYS A 79 14.62 -26.09 -6.39
N TRP A 80 13.38 -25.90 -6.86
CA TRP A 80 12.91 -24.60 -7.34
C TRP A 80 12.94 -23.54 -6.24
N GLY A 81 12.78 -23.92 -4.97
CA GLY A 81 12.87 -22.97 -3.87
C GLY A 81 14.23 -22.30 -3.69
N TRP A 82 15.30 -22.81 -4.33
CA TRP A 82 16.60 -22.14 -4.37
C TRP A 82 16.57 -20.81 -5.12
N PHE A 83 15.55 -20.55 -5.96
CA PHE A 83 15.31 -19.20 -6.48
C PHE A 83 15.18 -18.17 -5.35
N GLY A 84 14.74 -18.56 -4.14
CA GLY A 84 14.73 -17.69 -2.96
C GLY A 84 16.10 -17.11 -2.58
N LEU A 85 17.22 -17.62 -3.08
CA LEU A 85 18.53 -16.94 -2.90
C LEU A 85 18.57 -15.57 -3.60
N LEU A 86 17.75 -15.38 -4.63
CA LEU A 86 17.56 -14.09 -5.33
C LEU A 86 16.55 -13.16 -4.61
N SER A 87 16.25 -13.42 -3.32
CA SER A 87 15.34 -12.61 -2.49
C SER A 87 13.98 -12.36 -3.18
N ILE A 88 13.51 -11.11 -3.20
CA ILE A 88 12.26 -10.68 -3.79
C ILE A 88 12.15 -11.11 -5.26
N LEU A 89 13.21 -10.96 -6.07
CA LEU A 89 13.17 -11.31 -7.48
C LEU A 89 12.91 -12.81 -7.69
N GLY A 90 13.58 -13.65 -6.90
CA GLY A 90 13.36 -15.09 -6.89
C GLY A 90 11.97 -15.49 -6.40
N LEU A 91 11.49 -14.85 -5.33
CA LEU A 91 10.13 -15.04 -4.83
C LEU A 91 9.09 -14.65 -5.88
N SER A 92 9.30 -13.57 -6.63
CA SER A 92 8.41 -13.13 -7.71
C SER A 92 8.20 -14.24 -8.74
N VAL A 93 9.29 -14.87 -9.18
CA VAL A 93 9.24 -16.01 -10.12
C VAL A 93 8.41 -17.15 -9.52
N LEU A 94 8.66 -17.53 -8.26
CA LEU A 94 7.94 -18.64 -7.60
C LEU A 94 6.44 -18.35 -7.39
N LEU A 95 6.08 -17.12 -7.04
CA LEU A 95 4.70 -16.70 -6.85
C LEU A 95 3.91 -16.73 -8.16
N LEU A 96 4.56 -16.50 -9.29
CA LEU A 96 3.95 -16.49 -10.63
C LEU A 96 3.84 -17.87 -11.29
N LEU A 97 4.58 -18.87 -10.80
CA LEU A 97 4.44 -20.23 -11.32
C LEU A 97 2.99 -20.73 -11.15
N PRO A 98 2.36 -21.30 -12.19
CA PRO A 98 1.03 -21.88 -12.06
C PRO A 98 1.07 -23.12 -11.16
N ASP A 99 0.01 -23.38 -10.41
CA ASP A 99 -0.07 -24.62 -9.63
C ASP A 99 -0.11 -25.83 -10.58
N LYS A 100 0.79 -26.81 -10.40
CA LYS A 100 0.79 -28.07 -11.16
C LYS A 100 -0.18 -29.10 -10.57
N ARG A 101 -0.41 -29.04 -9.26
CA ARG A 101 -1.29 -29.98 -8.55
C ARG A 101 -2.78 -29.73 -8.78
N THR A 102 -3.16 -28.60 -9.42
CA THR A 102 -4.55 -28.31 -9.77
C THR A 102 -5.09 -29.18 -10.91
N ASN A 103 -4.23 -29.87 -11.68
CA ASN A 103 -4.70 -30.79 -12.72
C ASN A 103 -5.26 -32.13 -12.19
N PHE A 104 -5.12 -32.43 -10.89
CA PHE A 104 -5.70 -33.64 -10.27
C PHE A 104 -6.97 -33.37 -9.44
N TYR A 105 -7.24 -32.10 -9.10
CA TYR A 105 -8.51 -31.67 -8.52
C TYR A 105 -9.25 -30.90 -9.58
N SER A 106 -9.76 -31.66 -10.55
CA SER A 106 -10.52 -31.15 -11.67
C SER A 106 -11.60 -30.15 -11.21
N GLU A 107 -11.94 -29.27 -12.16
CA GLU A 107 -13.14 -28.43 -12.22
C GLU A 107 -14.46 -29.20 -11.88
N CYS A 108 -14.40 -30.52 -11.75
CA CYS A 108 -15.48 -31.40 -11.27
C CYS A 108 -15.67 -31.40 -9.74
N SER A 109 -14.66 -30.99 -8.94
CA SER A 109 -14.73 -30.97 -7.47
C SER A 109 -15.10 -29.60 -6.88
N LEU A 110 -14.96 -28.55 -7.67
CA LEU A 110 -15.44 -27.20 -7.35
C LEU A 110 -16.86 -27.06 -7.90
N GLY A 111 -17.81 -27.76 -7.27
CA GLY A 111 -19.24 -27.59 -7.60
C GLY A 111 -19.66 -26.11 -7.57
N GLN A 112 -20.83 -25.81 -8.14
CA GLN A 112 -21.45 -24.46 -8.16
C GLN A 112 -21.35 -23.71 -6.82
N ASN A 113 -21.28 -24.43 -5.68
CA ASN A 113 -21.06 -23.88 -4.34
C ASN A 113 -19.74 -23.10 -4.15
N SER A 114 -18.67 -23.37 -4.89
CA SER A 114 -17.40 -22.63 -4.75
C SER A 114 -17.41 -21.26 -5.43
N ILE A 115 -18.26 -21.07 -6.43
CA ILE A 115 -18.51 -19.78 -7.08
C ILE A 115 -19.19 -18.83 -6.07
N ASN A 116 -20.01 -19.37 -5.16
CA ASN A 116 -20.76 -18.59 -4.16
C ASN A 116 -19.89 -18.02 -3.01
N PHE A 117 -18.65 -18.48 -2.84
CA PHE A 117 -17.76 -18.02 -1.75
C PHE A 117 -16.34 -17.72 -2.24
N PRO A 118 -16.14 -16.63 -3.03
CA PRO A 118 -14.85 -16.31 -3.63
C PRO A 118 -13.73 -16.08 -2.60
N PHE A 119 -14.08 -15.59 -1.42
CA PHE A 119 -13.14 -15.43 -0.31
C PHE A 119 -12.47 -16.73 0.11
N ASN A 120 -13.10 -17.90 -0.03
CA ASN A 120 -12.51 -19.19 0.37
C ASN A 120 -11.32 -19.61 -0.52
N LYS A 121 -11.27 -19.08 -1.75
CA LYS A 121 -10.20 -19.33 -2.71
C LYS A 121 -8.98 -18.41 -2.51
N LEU A 122 -9.10 -17.39 -1.64
CA LEU A 122 -8.04 -16.43 -1.36
C LEU A 122 -7.29 -16.75 -0.07
N ASN A 123 -5.97 -16.82 -0.19
CA ASN A 123 -5.04 -16.69 0.91
C ASN A 123 -4.52 -15.25 0.95
N ILE A 124 -4.77 -14.49 2.04
CA ILE A 124 -4.40 -13.08 2.13
C ILE A 124 -2.89 -12.88 2.10
N SER A 125 -2.12 -13.74 2.76
CA SER A 125 -0.66 -13.66 2.78
C SER A 125 -0.07 -13.82 1.38
N GLU A 126 -0.53 -14.83 0.65
CA GLU A 126 -0.13 -15.06 -0.75
C GLU A 126 -0.60 -13.91 -1.66
N PHE A 127 -1.84 -13.47 -1.51
CA PHE A 127 -2.41 -12.35 -2.25
C PHE A 127 -1.59 -11.08 -2.06
N CYS A 128 -1.22 -10.74 -0.82
CA CYS A 128 -0.41 -9.56 -0.53
C CYS A 128 1.00 -9.68 -1.09
N LEU A 129 1.69 -10.81 -0.88
CA LEU A 129 3.02 -11.05 -1.46
C LEU A 129 3.00 -10.99 -2.98
N TYR A 130 1.93 -11.47 -3.61
CA TYR A 130 1.78 -11.41 -5.06
C TYR A 130 1.56 -9.99 -5.56
N TRP A 131 0.54 -9.29 -5.04
CA TRP A 131 0.08 -8.01 -5.62
C TRP A 131 0.85 -6.77 -5.17
N PHE A 132 1.46 -6.79 -3.98
CA PHE A 132 2.26 -5.65 -3.50
C PHE A 132 3.77 -5.81 -3.76
N ILE A 133 4.24 -7.02 -4.06
CA ILE A 133 5.67 -7.28 -4.24
C ILE A 133 5.92 -7.93 -5.60
N ALA A 134 5.48 -9.17 -5.79
CA ALA A 134 5.94 -9.97 -6.94
C ALA A 134 5.55 -9.40 -8.29
N PHE A 135 4.27 -9.07 -8.43
CA PHE A 135 3.69 -8.67 -9.69
C PHE A 135 4.17 -7.28 -10.14
N PRO A 136 4.14 -6.22 -9.29
CA PRO A 136 4.66 -4.92 -9.69
C PRO A 136 6.16 -4.95 -10.02
N VAL A 137 6.97 -5.69 -9.24
CA VAL A 137 8.41 -5.80 -9.50
C VAL A 137 8.68 -6.46 -10.84
N LEU A 138 8.03 -7.59 -11.14
CA LEU A 138 8.25 -8.25 -12.42
C LEU A 138 7.75 -7.38 -13.58
N LEU A 139 6.56 -6.80 -13.44
CA LEU A 139 5.98 -5.96 -14.48
C LEU A 139 6.88 -4.74 -14.76
N ALA A 140 7.43 -4.11 -13.73
CA ALA A 140 8.39 -3.02 -13.88
C ALA A 140 9.66 -3.47 -14.63
N ILE A 141 10.21 -4.65 -14.31
CA ILE A 141 11.37 -5.21 -15.02
C ILE A 141 11.04 -5.47 -16.50
N ILE A 142 9.87 -6.06 -16.78
CA ILE A 142 9.43 -6.33 -18.16
C ILE A 142 9.28 -5.02 -18.94
N LEU A 143 8.60 -4.02 -18.36
CA LEU A 143 8.43 -2.70 -18.98
C LEU A 143 9.79 -2.04 -19.22
N LEU A 144 10.70 -2.11 -18.25
CA LEU A 144 12.05 -1.55 -18.38
C LEU A 144 12.81 -2.19 -19.56
N ILE A 145 12.78 -3.52 -19.68
CA ILE A 145 13.38 -4.25 -20.80
C ILE A 145 12.75 -3.82 -22.12
N ILE A 146 11.42 -3.70 -22.18
CA ILE A 146 10.70 -3.23 -23.38
C ILE A 146 11.17 -1.83 -23.78
N PHE A 147 11.26 -0.89 -22.83
CA PHE A 147 11.71 0.47 -23.11
C PHE A 147 13.18 0.54 -23.55
N ILE A 148 14.06 -0.29 -22.97
CA ILE A 148 15.44 -0.42 -23.44
C ILE A 148 15.49 -0.91 -24.88
N ILE A 149 14.69 -1.93 -25.22
CA ILE A 149 14.62 -2.45 -26.60
C ILE A 149 14.11 -1.38 -27.56
N ILE A 150 13.05 -0.65 -27.19
CA ILE A 150 12.50 0.44 -28.00
C ILE A 150 13.57 1.51 -28.23
N ASP A 151 14.28 1.91 -27.18
CA ASP A 151 15.32 2.93 -27.26
C ASP A 151 16.48 2.50 -28.18
N ILE A 152 16.94 1.25 -28.06
CA ILE A 152 17.94 0.66 -28.98
C ILE A 152 17.42 0.66 -30.42
N VAL A 153 16.17 0.28 -30.65
CA VAL A 153 15.57 0.27 -32.00
C VAL A 153 15.50 1.70 -32.57
N LEU A 154 15.11 2.69 -31.77
CA LEU A 154 15.07 4.09 -32.20
C LEU A 154 16.48 4.62 -32.52
N PHE A 155 17.46 4.28 -31.70
CA PHE A 155 18.88 4.60 -31.94
C PHE A 155 19.33 4.04 -33.30
N LEU A 156 19.02 2.77 -33.58
CA LEU A 156 19.41 2.11 -34.83
C LEU A 156 18.66 2.61 -36.07
N LEU A 157 17.38 2.97 -35.95
CA LEU A 157 16.54 3.32 -37.11
C LEU A 157 16.58 4.80 -37.47
N VAL A 158 16.67 5.68 -36.48
CA VAL A 158 16.47 7.13 -36.68
C VAL A 158 17.62 7.94 -36.09
N ASN A 159 18.71 7.29 -35.68
CA ASN A 159 19.85 7.92 -35.00
C ASN A 159 19.41 8.71 -33.76
N TRP A 160 18.40 8.21 -33.04
CA TRP A 160 17.94 8.72 -31.75
C TRP A 160 19.07 8.63 -30.71
N ASN A 161 19.08 9.46 -29.68
CA ASN A 161 20.11 9.37 -28.63
C ASN A 161 20.01 8.04 -27.86
N CYS A 162 21.14 7.39 -27.61
CA CYS A 162 21.15 6.20 -26.76
C CYS A 162 20.71 6.58 -25.34
N PHE A 163 19.69 5.90 -24.83
CA PHE A 163 18.94 6.19 -23.61
C PHE A 163 18.11 7.49 -23.65
N GLY A 164 17.83 8.06 -24.82
CA GLY A 164 17.07 9.30 -24.94
C GLY A 164 15.63 9.22 -24.40
N ILE A 165 15.03 8.03 -24.33
CA ILE A 165 13.75 7.83 -23.62
C ILE A 165 13.93 8.07 -22.11
N PHE A 166 14.99 7.54 -21.51
CA PHE A 166 15.24 7.63 -20.06
C PHE A 166 15.68 9.03 -19.62
N GLU A 167 16.29 9.79 -20.53
CA GLU A 167 16.61 11.20 -20.31
C GLU A 167 15.38 12.12 -20.36
N ASN A 168 14.25 11.62 -20.86
CA ASN A 168 13.02 12.40 -20.93
C ASN A 168 12.39 12.58 -19.55
N ALA A 169 12.24 13.82 -19.10
CA ALA A 169 11.64 14.16 -17.81
C ALA A 169 10.20 13.63 -17.61
N ASN A 170 9.51 13.22 -18.68
CA ASN A 170 8.17 12.65 -18.62
C ASN A 170 8.15 11.12 -18.59
N PHE A 171 9.30 10.46 -18.79
CA PHE A 171 9.39 9.00 -18.87
C PHE A 171 8.95 8.33 -17.58
N ASP A 172 9.49 8.76 -16.44
CA ASP A 172 9.16 8.18 -15.13
C ASP A 172 7.64 8.21 -14.87
N MET A 173 6.99 9.30 -15.26
CA MET A 173 5.54 9.48 -15.12
C MET A 173 4.74 8.53 -16.02
N ALA A 174 5.11 8.45 -17.30
CA ALA A 174 4.47 7.53 -18.24
C ALA A 174 4.67 6.07 -17.81
N PHE A 175 5.88 5.73 -17.36
CA PHE A 175 6.23 4.41 -16.86
C PHE A 175 5.36 4.02 -15.65
N ILE A 176 5.23 4.90 -14.66
CA ILE A 176 4.41 4.66 -13.46
C ILE A 176 2.93 4.48 -13.84
N ILE A 177 2.36 5.34 -14.68
CA ILE A 177 0.95 5.22 -15.10
C ILE A 177 0.69 3.89 -15.82
N ILE A 178 1.59 3.48 -16.72
CA ILE A 178 1.47 2.21 -17.44
C ILE A 178 1.54 1.05 -16.45
N LEU A 179 2.51 1.08 -15.53
CA LEU A 179 2.69 0.06 -14.50
C LEU A 179 1.45 -0.08 -13.60
N GLU A 180 0.92 1.04 -13.11
CA GLU A 180 -0.31 1.12 -12.31
C GLU A 180 -1.52 0.58 -13.08
N SER A 181 -1.77 1.11 -14.29
CA SER A 181 -2.92 0.73 -15.11
C SER A 181 -2.93 -0.76 -15.44
N LEU A 182 -1.78 -1.32 -15.82
CA LEU A 182 -1.64 -2.74 -16.06
C LEU A 182 -1.84 -3.55 -14.78
N THR A 183 -1.28 -3.10 -13.65
CA THR A 183 -1.48 -3.76 -12.35
C THR A 183 -2.96 -3.80 -11.95
N GLY A 184 -3.67 -2.68 -12.09
CA GLY A 184 -5.11 -2.61 -11.84
C GLY A 184 -5.91 -3.52 -12.78
N PHE A 185 -5.57 -3.53 -14.08
CA PHE A 185 -6.21 -4.39 -15.07
C PHE A 185 -6.03 -5.88 -14.76
N PHE A 186 -4.80 -6.31 -14.46
CA PHE A 186 -4.51 -7.70 -14.14
C PHE A 186 -5.13 -8.11 -12.80
N LEU A 187 -5.17 -7.22 -11.80
CA LEU A 187 -5.87 -7.47 -10.54
C LEU A 187 -7.36 -7.66 -10.78
N PHE A 188 -7.98 -6.79 -11.57
CA PHE A 188 -9.39 -6.91 -11.93
C PHE A 188 -9.69 -8.26 -12.58
N LYS A 189 -8.89 -8.67 -13.59
CA LYS A 189 -9.02 -9.99 -14.24
C LYS A 189 -8.82 -11.15 -13.29
N TYR A 190 -7.87 -11.05 -12.36
CA TYR A 190 -7.62 -12.05 -11.34
C TYR A 190 -8.80 -12.22 -10.39
N LEU A 191 -9.38 -11.13 -9.90
CA LEU A 191 -10.56 -11.16 -9.02
C LEU A 191 -11.77 -11.76 -9.73
N GLN A 192 -12.00 -11.41 -11.00
CA GLN A 192 -13.03 -12.04 -11.83
C GLN A 192 -12.80 -13.55 -11.97
N LYS A 193 -11.58 -13.98 -12.26
CA LYS A 193 -11.21 -15.41 -12.41
C LYS A 193 -11.48 -16.21 -11.13
N ILE A 194 -11.30 -15.61 -9.96
CA ILE A 194 -11.59 -16.27 -8.67
C ILE A 194 -13.09 -16.38 -8.38
N GLY A 195 -13.91 -15.54 -9.03
CA GLY A 195 -15.36 -15.53 -8.89
C GLY A 195 -15.91 -14.36 -8.08
N PHE A 196 -15.16 -13.26 -7.94
CA PHE A 196 -15.71 -12.03 -7.36
C PHE A 196 -16.69 -11.36 -8.34
N ASN A 197 -17.89 -11.04 -7.86
CA ASN A 197 -18.83 -10.16 -8.56
C ASN A 197 -18.60 -8.73 -8.09
N PHE A 198 -18.30 -7.82 -9.01
CA PHE A 198 -18.03 -6.42 -8.69
C PHE A 198 -19.27 -5.63 -8.25
N GLU A 199 -20.46 -6.07 -8.65
CA GLU A 199 -21.73 -5.51 -8.15
C GLU A 199 -21.87 -5.71 -6.64
N ASN A 200 -21.34 -6.81 -6.10
CA ASN A 200 -21.39 -7.10 -4.66
C ASN A 200 -20.52 -6.15 -3.84
N PHE A 201 -19.53 -5.49 -4.43
CA PHE A 201 -18.83 -4.37 -3.76
C PHE A 201 -19.70 -3.11 -3.64
N GLY A 202 -20.87 -3.10 -4.29
CA GLY A 202 -21.79 -1.96 -4.33
C GLY A 202 -21.38 -0.88 -5.32
N ILE A 203 -20.32 -1.09 -6.11
CA ILE A 203 -19.74 -0.08 -7.02
C ILE A 203 -20.76 0.42 -8.04
N PHE A 204 -21.56 -0.49 -8.60
CA PHE A 204 -22.56 -0.19 -9.63
C PHE A 204 -23.97 0.02 -9.04
N LYS A 205 -24.11 0.00 -7.71
CA LYS A 205 -25.42 0.12 -7.07
C LYS A 205 -25.82 1.59 -6.99
N GLN A 206 -26.99 1.92 -7.54
CA GLN A 206 -27.55 3.26 -7.46
C GLN A 206 -28.07 3.53 -6.04
N THR A 207 -27.16 3.87 -5.14
CA THR A 207 -27.48 4.27 -3.76
C THR A 207 -27.50 5.79 -3.66
N ASN A 208 -28.42 6.36 -2.89
CA ASN A 208 -28.36 7.77 -2.50
C ASN A 208 -27.12 8.00 -1.63
N ILE A 209 -26.02 8.42 -2.27
CA ILE A 209 -24.77 8.77 -1.59
C ILE A 209 -25.03 10.03 -0.75
N ASN A 210 -24.88 9.93 0.56
CA ASN A 210 -25.04 11.07 1.45
C ASN A 210 -23.75 11.91 1.46
N PHE A 211 -23.66 12.84 0.51
CA PHE A 211 -22.52 13.75 0.38
C PHE A 211 -22.25 14.58 1.63
N LYS A 212 -23.25 14.86 2.47
CA LYS A 212 -23.03 15.60 3.73
C LYS A 212 -22.14 14.81 4.69
N ILE A 213 -22.32 13.49 4.77
CA ILE A 213 -21.47 12.62 5.59
C ILE A 213 -20.06 12.56 5.00
N ILE A 214 -19.94 12.43 3.67
CA ILE A 214 -18.64 12.43 3.00
C ILE A 214 -17.87 13.72 3.31
N LEU A 215 -18.49 14.88 3.07
CA LEU A 215 -17.88 16.18 3.34
C LEU A 215 -17.52 16.36 4.82
N PHE A 216 -18.40 15.94 5.73
CA PHE A 216 -18.13 15.97 7.17
C PHE A 216 -16.91 15.13 7.54
N ILE A 217 -16.84 13.88 7.06
CA ILE A 217 -15.71 13.00 7.36
C ILE A 217 -14.43 13.53 6.75
N VAL A 218 -14.44 13.91 5.47
CA VAL A 218 -13.25 14.46 4.79
C VAL A 218 -12.75 15.71 5.51
N PHE A 219 -13.65 16.62 5.90
CA PHE A 219 -13.29 17.85 6.61
C PHE A 219 -12.62 17.58 7.96
N PHE A 220 -13.26 16.81 8.84
CA PHE A 220 -12.69 16.53 10.16
C PHE A 220 -11.45 15.64 10.09
N ASN A 221 -11.42 14.69 9.15
CA ASN A 221 -10.25 13.84 8.93
C ASN A 221 -9.06 14.66 8.41
N TYR A 222 -9.28 15.55 7.44
CA TYR A 222 -8.24 16.45 6.96
C TYR A 222 -7.71 17.37 8.06
N ILE A 223 -8.59 17.96 8.87
CA ILE A 223 -8.17 18.78 10.01
C ILE A 223 -7.33 17.96 10.99
N PHE A 224 -7.79 16.76 11.37
CA PHE A 224 -7.03 15.89 12.26
C PHE A 224 -5.65 15.53 11.69
N ASP A 225 -5.62 15.02 10.47
CA ASP A 225 -4.40 14.55 9.82
C ASP A 225 -3.40 15.69 9.60
N TRP A 226 -3.86 16.87 9.13
CA TRP A 226 -3.00 18.04 8.92
C TRP A 226 -2.34 18.54 10.20
N ASN A 227 -3.09 18.58 11.30
CA ASN A 227 -2.56 19.04 12.59
C ASN A 227 -1.58 18.02 13.18
N CYS A 228 -1.90 16.73 13.13
CA CYS A 228 -0.98 15.66 13.54
C CYS A 228 0.31 15.66 12.70
N HIS A 229 0.17 15.75 11.37
CA HIS A 229 1.31 15.83 10.46
C HIS A 229 2.20 17.03 10.78
N SER A 230 1.61 18.21 11.02
CA SER A 230 2.37 19.41 11.38
C SER A 230 3.15 19.24 12.70
N LEU A 231 2.56 18.61 13.72
CA LEU A 231 3.20 18.36 15.01
C LEU A 231 4.33 17.33 14.89
N ASN A 232 4.10 16.26 14.13
CA ASN A 232 5.11 15.25 13.85
C ASN A 232 6.27 15.86 13.05
N LEU A 233 5.97 16.66 12.03
CA LEU A 233 6.96 17.31 11.18
C LEU A 233 7.82 18.30 11.97
N TYR A 234 7.22 19.11 12.85
CA TYR A 234 7.97 19.98 13.76
C TYR A 234 8.89 19.17 14.67
N SER A 235 8.37 18.10 15.30
CA SER A 235 9.17 17.24 16.18
C SER A 235 10.35 16.61 15.44
N LEU A 236 10.13 16.14 14.21
CA LEU A 236 11.19 15.58 13.36
C LEU A 236 12.16 16.65 12.87
N SER A 237 11.73 17.89 12.66
CA SER A 237 12.60 19.00 12.27
C SER A 237 13.66 19.31 13.32
N LEU A 238 13.40 19.00 14.59
CA LEU A 238 14.36 19.15 15.69
C LEU A 238 15.36 17.99 15.76
N ILE A 239 15.02 16.82 15.21
CA ILE A 239 15.80 15.58 15.33
C ILE A 239 16.65 15.33 14.08
N VAL A 240 16.10 15.62 12.89
CA VAL A 240 16.72 15.38 11.58
C VAL A 240 16.49 16.58 10.63
N PRO A 241 16.99 17.79 10.98
CA PRO A 241 16.67 19.03 10.26
C PRO A 241 16.99 18.99 8.77
N ASP A 242 18.14 18.45 8.38
CA ASP A 242 18.58 18.41 6.98
C ASP A 242 17.67 17.51 6.13
N TYR A 243 17.30 16.34 6.65
CA TYR A 243 16.36 15.44 5.98
C TYR A 243 14.99 16.11 5.78
N ILE A 244 14.48 16.80 6.81
CA ILE A 244 13.19 17.49 6.73
C ILE A 244 13.24 18.66 5.75
N PHE A 245 14.32 19.45 5.78
CA PHE A 245 14.54 20.56 4.86
C PHE A 245 14.58 20.09 3.41
N GLU A 246 15.39 19.08 3.09
CA GLU A 246 15.60 18.62 1.71
C GLU A 246 14.48 17.72 1.18
N LYS A 247 13.96 16.79 2.00
CA LYS A 247 13.09 15.71 1.52
C LYS A 247 11.62 15.94 1.77
N ILE A 248 11.24 16.90 2.63
CA ILE A 248 9.83 17.15 2.97
C ILE A 248 9.43 18.60 2.68
N ILE A 249 10.12 19.59 3.25
CA ILE A 249 9.73 21.01 3.13
C ILE A 249 10.01 21.55 1.73
N ASN A 250 11.21 21.31 1.19
CA ASN A 250 11.63 21.86 -0.09
C ASN A 250 11.69 20.82 -1.22
N LYS A 251 10.95 19.72 -1.07
CA LYS A 251 10.80 18.70 -2.11
C LYS A 251 9.50 18.89 -2.87
N SER A 252 9.59 18.97 -4.19
CA SER A 252 8.44 18.82 -5.08
C SER A 252 8.25 17.37 -5.51
N GLU A 253 6.99 16.91 -5.58
CA GLU A 253 6.65 15.59 -6.12
C GLU A 253 6.64 15.56 -7.66
N PHE A 254 6.69 16.72 -8.31
CA PHE A 254 6.68 16.84 -9.77
C PHE A 254 7.49 18.05 -10.25
N THR A 255 7.96 18.00 -11.49
CA THR A 255 8.85 19.02 -12.08
C THR A 255 8.21 19.79 -13.22
N ASN A 256 7.04 19.35 -13.71
CA ASN A 256 6.35 19.96 -14.84
C ASN A 256 4.83 19.66 -14.81
N THR A 257 4.08 20.24 -15.76
CA THR A 257 2.62 20.07 -15.88
C THR A 257 2.18 18.62 -16.11
N ILE A 258 2.96 17.84 -16.86
CA ILE A 258 2.65 16.42 -17.11
C ILE A 258 2.82 15.62 -15.81
N GLY A 259 3.82 15.95 -15.00
CA GLY A 259 4.01 15.41 -13.66
C GLY A 259 2.84 15.76 -12.74
N ILE A 260 2.33 17.00 -12.78
CA ILE A 260 1.12 17.39 -12.03
C ILE A 260 -0.06 16.51 -12.41
N LEU A 261 -0.35 16.36 -13.71
CA LEU A 261 -1.48 15.58 -14.19
C LEU A 261 -1.35 14.10 -13.84
N SER A 262 -0.15 13.54 -14.03
CA SER A 262 0.16 12.14 -13.75
C SER A 262 0.03 11.83 -12.26
N PHE A 263 0.66 12.66 -11.42
CA PHE A 263 0.58 12.53 -9.96
C PHE A 263 -0.86 12.68 -9.47
N SER A 264 -1.60 13.67 -9.99
CA SER A 264 -3.00 13.89 -9.64
C SER A 264 -3.86 12.70 -10.01
N PHE A 265 -3.68 12.12 -11.20
CA PHE A 265 -4.41 10.92 -11.62
C PHE A 265 -4.09 9.72 -10.72
N SER A 266 -2.80 9.46 -10.47
CA SER A 266 -2.36 8.35 -9.60
C SER A 266 -2.95 8.50 -8.19
N THR A 267 -2.81 9.66 -7.56
CA THR A 267 -3.24 9.85 -6.16
C THR A 267 -4.74 10.08 -5.97
N ILE A 268 -5.44 10.73 -6.89
CA ILE A 268 -6.87 11.07 -6.73
C ILE A 268 -7.77 9.96 -7.27
N VAL A 269 -7.32 9.22 -8.29
CA VAL A 269 -8.16 8.24 -8.98
C VAL A 269 -7.62 6.83 -8.78
N PHE A 270 -6.40 6.55 -9.23
CA PHE A 270 -5.88 5.17 -9.25
C PHE A 270 -5.73 4.60 -7.84
N ALA A 271 -5.02 5.29 -6.94
CA ALA A 271 -4.76 4.84 -5.59
C ALA A 271 -6.05 4.62 -4.78
N PRO A 272 -7.02 5.56 -4.71
CA PRO A 272 -8.30 5.30 -4.03
C PRO A 272 -9.06 4.10 -4.60
N LEU A 273 -9.13 3.94 -5.92
CA LEU A 273 -9.81 2.79 -6.53
C LEU A 273 -9.12 1.46 -6.15
N PHE A 274 -7.80 1.42 -6.28
CA PHE A 274 -7.01 0.21 -6.05
C PHE A 274 -6.94 -0.16 -4.57
N GLU A 275 -6.63 0.81 -3.72
CA GLU A 275 -6.48 0.60 -2.28
C GLU A 275 -7.83 0.27 -1.62
N GLU A 276 -8.93 0.97 -1.93
CA GLU A 276 -10.21 0.63 -1.34
C GLU A 276 -10.70 -0.76 -1.79
N LEU A 277 -10.48 -1.13 -3.06
CA LEU A 277 -10.79 -2.47 -3.55
C LEU A 277 -10.02 -3.55 -2.76
N ILE A 278 -8.71 -3.36 -2.55
CA ILE A 278 -7.90 -4.34 -1.82
C ILE A 278 -8.23 -4.33 -0.33
N PHE A 279 -8.13 -3.19 0.34
CA PHE A 279 -8.21 -3.12 1.80
C PHE A 279 -9.64 -3.31 2.31
N ARG A 280 -10.65 -2.71 1.65
CA ARG A 280 -12.07 -2.76 2.09
C ARG A 280 -12.85 -3.83 1.34
N GLY A 281 -12.61 -3.98 0.05
CA GLY A 281 -13.24 -5.01 -0.78
C GLY A 281 -12.75 -6.42 -0.44
N ILE A 282 -11.44 -6.62 -0.27
CA ILE A 282 -10.86 -7.96 -0.11
C ILE A 282 -10.42 -8.26 1.33
N ILE A 283 -9.45 -7.52 1.86
CA ILE A 283 -8.76 -7.84 3.13
C ILE A 283 -9.72 -7.72 4.31
N LEU A 284 -10.43 -6.60 4.43
CA LEU A 284 -11.43 -6.36 5.48
C LEU A 284 -12.47 -7.48 5.52
N GLN A 285 -13.05 -7.84 4.37
CA GLN A 285 -14.08 -8.87 4.29
C GLN A 285 -13.53 -10.23 4.73
N LYS A 286 -12.37 -10.63 4.20
CA LYS A 286 -11.77 -11.93 4.52
C LYS A 286 -11.36 -12.04 5.99
N TRP A 287 -10.78 -10.99 6.56
CA TRP A 287 -10.39 -10.98 7.98
C TRP A 287 -11.59 -10.84 8.91
N ALA A 288 -12.65 -10.14 8.51
CA ALA A 288 -13.89 -10.12 9.28
C ALA A 288 -14.57 -11.50 9.33
N ILE A 289 -14.54 -12.28 8.24
CA ILE A 289 -14.99 -13.69 8.24
C ILE A 289 -14.13 -14.54 9.20
N LYS A 290 -12.81 -14.32 9.22
CA LYS A 290 -11.86 -15.16 9.96
C LYS A 290 -11.79 -14.84 11.46
N TRP A 291 -11.80 -13.56 11.81
CA TRP A 291 -11.48 -13.06 13.16
C TRP A 291 -12.61 -12.23 13.75
N GLY A 292 -13.69 -11.99 13.01
CA GLY A 292 -14.78 -11.12 13.42
C GLY A 292 -14.65 -9.69 12.91
N ILE A 293 -15.78 -8.99 12.84
CA ILE A 293 -15.88 -7.65 12.24
C ILE A 293 -14.95 -6.65 12.92
N LYS A 294 -14.94 -6.60 14.25
CA LYS A 294 -14.07 -5.66 15.00
C LYS A 294 -12.59 -5.90 14.68
N ALA A 295 -12.14 -7.16 14.77
CA ALA A 295 -10.77 -7.51 14.46
C ALA A 295 -10.43 -7.22 13.00
N GLY A 296 -11.30 -7.58 12.05
CA GLY A 296 -11.10 -7.30 10.63
C GLY A 296 -10.95 -5.81 10.30
N ILE A 297 -11.74 -4.94 10.94
CA ILE A 297 -11.61 -3.48 10.81
C ILE A 297 -10.26 -3.01 11.32
N LEU A 298 -9.90 -3.39 12.56
CA LEU A 298 -8.66 -2.91 13.18
C LEU A 298 -7.42 -3.45 12.44
N THR A 299 -7.38 -4.73 12.10
CA THR A 299 -6.21 -5.30 11.41
C THR A 299 -6.08 -4.80 9.98
N SER A 300 -7.19 -4.64 9.24
CA SER A 300 -7.13 -4.07 7.87
C SER A 300 -6.66 -2.61 7.90
N SER A 301 -7.16 -1.82 8.85
CA SER A 301 -6.76 -0.42 9.02
C SER A 301 -5.29 -0.28 9.46
N LEU A 302 -4.80 -1.19 10.30
CA LEU A 302 -3.41 -1.23 10.70
C LEU A 302 -2.49 -1.61 9.54
N LEU A 303 -2.87 -2.63 8.76
CA LEU A 303 -2.13 -2.99 7.56
C LEU A 303 -2.07 -1.85 6.56
N PHE A 304 -3.21 -1.17 6.32
CA PHE A 304 -3.29 0.03 5.49
C PHE A 304 -2.28 1.09 5.95
N ALA A 305 -2.27 1.43 7.23
CA ALA A 305 -1.37 2.45 7.78
C ALA A 305 0.12 2.08 7.68
N ILE A 306 0.48 0.83 7.99
CA ILE A 306 1.88 0.37 7.93
C ILE A 306 2.39 0.33 6.49
N CYS A 307 1.57 -0.07 5.52
CA CYS A 307 1.95 -0.13 4.11
C CYS A 307 2.33 1.25 3.51
N HIS A 308 1.91 2.35 4.14
CA HIS A 308 2.30 3.69 3.70
C HIS A 308 3.75 4.05 4.06
N LEU A 309 4.39 3.35 5.01
CA LEU A 309 5.79 3.58 5.41
C LEU A 309 6.12 5.04 5.73
N ARG A 310 5.20 5.75 6.38
CA ARG A 310 5.31 7.16 6.75
C ARG A 310 5.25 7.34 8.26
N PHE A 311 5.70 8.49 8.77
CA PHE A 311 5.61 8.83 10.18
C PHE A 311 4.17 9.10 10.67
N ASP A 312 3.21 9.28 9.76
CA ASP A 312 1.80 9.57 10.05
C ASP A 312 0.94 8.30 10.25
N ILE A 313 1.50 7.23 10.83
CA ILE A 313 0.81 5.92 10.97
C ILE A 313 -0.51 6.05 11.76
N VAL A 314 -0.53 6.86 12.82
CA VAL A 314 -1.72 7.02 13.68
C VAL A 314 -2.89 7.69 12.92
N PRO A 315 -2.69 8.86 12.28
CA PRO A 315 -3.65 9.42 11.33
C PRO A 315 -4.16 8.42 10.29
N LEU A 316 -3.24 7.72 9.62
CA LEU A 316 -3.59 6.74 8.59
C LEU A 316 -4.41 5.57 9.12
N PHE A 317 -4.16 5.12 10.35
CA PHE A 317 -4.94 4.06 11.00
C PHE A 317 -6.39 4.50 11.27
N ILE A 318 -6.57 5.75 11.69
CA ILE A 318 -7.89 6.34 11.96
C ILE A 318 -8.68 6.53 10.66
N THR A 319 -8.04 7.08 9.63
CA THR A 319 -8.56 7.16 8.25
C THR A 319 -8.92 5.76 7.72
N GLY A 320 -8.02 4.80 7.96
CA GLY A 320 -8.20 3.37 7.79
C GLY A 320 -9.57 2.88 8.28
N THR A 321 -9.80 3.13 9.57
CA THR A 321 -10.96 2.70 10.32
C THR A 321 -12.24 3.41 9.85
N LEU A 322 -12.16 4.72 9.57
CA LEU A 322 -13.25 5.52 9.05
C LEU A 322 -13.82 4.95 7.75
N PHE A 323 -12.95 4.63 6.78
CA PHE A 323 -13.40 4.08 5.50
C PHE A 323 -13.97 2.67 5.64
N CYS A 324 -13.46 1.85 6.56
CA CYS A 324 -14.09 0.57 6.90
C CYS A 324 -15.51 0.77 7.44
N VAL A 325 -15.70 1.66 8.42
CA VAL A 325 -17.02 1.96 9.01
C VAL A 325 -17.99 2.53 7.96
N LEU A 326 -17.52 3.43 7.09
CA LEU A 326 -18.33 3.95 5.98
C LEU A 326 -18.76 2.83 5.02
N TYR A 327 -17.87 1.89 4.70
CA TYR A 327 -18.24 0.76 3.86
C TYR A 327 -19.27 -0.15 4.53
N PHE A 328 -19.13 -0.43 5.83
CA PHE A 328 -20.16 -1.17 6.59
C PHE A 328 -21.51 -0.45 6.61
N LYS A 329 -21.50 0.86 6.86
CA LYS A 329 -22.72 1.67 6.90
C LYS A 329 -23.42 1.69 5.55
N ASN A 330 -22.71 2.03 4.48
CA ASN A 330 -23.31 2.29 3.18
C ASN A 330 -23.40 1.03 2.30
N GLY A 331 -22.52 0.06 2.51
CA GLY A 331 -22.41 -1.16 1.69
C GLY A 331 -22.10 -0.82 0.24
N ASN A 332 -21.51 0.34 0.02
CA ASN A 332 -21.11 0.80 -1.29
C ASN A 332 -19.66 1.26 -1.18
N LEU A 333 -18.77 0.57 -1.89
CA LEU A 333 -17.35 0.86 -1.91
C LEU A 333 -17.04 2.24 -2.53
N ILE A 334 -17.95 2.80 -3.34
CA ILE A 334 -17.81 4.18 -3.87
C ILE A 334 -17.74 5.20 -2.73
N VAL A 335 -18.41 4.98 -1.60
CA VAL A 335 -18.40 5.94 -0.49
C VAL A 335 -16.99 6.15 0.10
N PRO A 336 -16.26 5.11 0.55
CA PRO A 336 -14.88 5.29 0.96
C PRO A 336 -13.96 5.72 -0.19
N ILE A 337 -14.18 5.26 -1.44
CA ILE A 337 -13.40 5.73 -2.60
C ILE A 337 -13.53 7.24 -2.74
N LEU A 338 -14.74 7.80 -2.70
CA LEU A 338 -14.97 9.24 -2.81
C LEU A 338 -14.37 10.01 -1.63
N CYS A 339 -14.51 9.50 -0.40
CA CYS A 339 -13.86 10.12 0.76
C CYS A 339 -12.33 10.18 0.57
N HIS A 340 -11.73 9.08 0.13
CA HIS A 340 -10.30 8.96 -0.10
C HIS A 340 -9.84 9.88 -1.26
N SER A 341 -10.53 9.84 -2.40
CA SER A 341 -10.27 10.74 -3.54
C SER A 341 -10.39 12.21 -3.16
N LEU A 342 -11.41 12.61 -2.40
CA LEU A 342 -11.57 14.00 -1.95
C LEU A 342 -10.47 14.42 -0.98
N TYR A 343 -10.10 13.57 -0.03
CA TYR A 343 -8.97 13.81 0.86
C TYR A 343 -7.66 13.99 0.08
N ASN A 344 -7.39 13.09 -0.87
CA ASN A 344 -6.20 13.18 -1.73
C ASN A 344 -6.26 14.40 -2.67
N THR A 345 -7.45 14.80 -3.13
CA THR A 345 -7.62 16.04 -3.91
C THR A 345 -7.16 17.25 -3.11
N ILE A 346 -7.62 17.38 -1.86
CA ILE A 346 -7.22 18.48 -0.98
C ILE A 346 -5.69 18.48 -0.80
N CYS A 347 -5.10 17.33 -0.45
CA CYS A 347 -3.65 17.21 -0.28
C CYS A 347 -2.86 17.57 -1.55
N THR A 348 -3.35 17.15 -2.72
CA THR A 348 -2.72 17.43 -4.02
C THR A 348 -2.79 18.90 -4.38
N ILE A 349 -3.88 19.61 -4.06
CA ILE A 349 -3.96 21.06 -4.26
C ILE A 349 -2.85 21.78 -3.47
N PHE A 350 -2.60 21.39 -2.21
CA PHE A 350 -1.51 21.95 -1.42
C PHE A 350 -0.12 21.64 -2.01
N ARG A 351 0.08 20.42 -2.51
CA ARG A 351 1.33 20.03 -3.19
C ARG A 351 1.56 20.82 -4.49
N ILE A 352 0.50 21.12 -5.25
CA ILE A 352 0.58 21.98 -6.44
C ILE A 352 0.95 23.41 -6.04
N GLY A 353 0.36 23.94 -4.96
CA GLY A 353 0.78 25.24 -4.42
C GLY A 353 2.26 25.27 -4.02
N GLN A 354 2.73 24.23 -3.33
CA GLN A 354 4.13 24.06 -2.94
C GLN A 354 5.06 24.03 -4.16
N TYR A 355 4.70 23.29 -5.21
CA TYR A 355 5.47 23.27 -6.45
C TYR A 355 5.63 24.66 -7.07
N TYR A 356 4.55 25.47 -7.15
CA TYR A 356 4.65 26.81 -7.71
C TYR A 356 5.50 27.74 -6.85
N SER A 357 5.38 27.66 -5.53
CA SER A 357 6.22 28.42 -4.58
C SER A 357 7.71 28.08 -4.77
N LEU A 358 8.05 26.78 -4.79
CA LEU A 358 9.42 26.32 -5.03
C LEU A 358 9.94 26.72 -6.42
N SER A 359 9.08 26.69 -7.46
CA SER A 359 9.45 27.10 -8.81
C SER A 359 9.78 28.60 -8.92
N ASN A 360 9.24 29.41 -8.01
CA ASN A 360 9.56 30.84 -7.88
C ASN A 360 10.82 31.09 -7.03
N GLY A 361 11.50 30.03 -6.56
CA GLY A 361 12.67 30.14 -5.69
C GLY A 361 12.35 30.46 -4.23
N GLU A 362 11.09 30.28 -3.81
CA GLU A 362 10.68 30.48 -2.41
C GLU A 362 11.01 29.23 -1.59
N PHE A 363 12.23 29.16 -1.07
CA PHE A 363 12.65 28.12 -0.14
C PHE A 363 12.39 28.54 1.31
N ILE A 364 11.91 27.60 2.13
CA ILE A 364 11.72 27.82 3.56
C ILE A 364 12.89 27.17 4.30
N SER A 365 13.69 27.98 5.00
CA SER A 365 14.76 27.46 5.86
C SER A 365 14.18 26.69 7.03
N ILE A 366 14.94 25.73 7.57
CA ILE A 366 14.46 24.94 8.72
C ILE A 366 14.18 25.82 9.94
N ASN A 367 14.99 26.86 10.15
CA ASN A 367 14.84 27.81 11.25
C ASN A 367 13.57 28.66 11.06
N ASP A 368 13.29 29.13 9.84
CA ASP A 368 12.07 29.90 9.56
C ASP A 368 10.82 29.03 9.71
N TYR A 369 10.89 27.77 9.24
CA TYR A 369 9.83 26.80 9.46
C TYR A 369 9.55 26.61 10.95
N GLN A 370 10.59 26.33 11.74
CA GLN A 370 10.46 26.12 13.19
C GLN A 370 9.91 27.37 13.90
N ALA A 371 10.45 28.56 13.60
CA ALA A 371 10.00 29.82 14.17
C ALA A 371 8.53 30.14 13.83
N SER A 372 8.09 29.79 12.61
CA SER A 372 6.68 29.98 12.20
C SER A 372 5.73 28.97 12.85
N MET A 373 6.21 27.76 13.15
CA MET A 373 5.40 26.65 13.65
C MET A 373 5.31 26.62 15.18
N GLU A 374 6.36 27.01 15.89
CA GLU A 374 6.45 27.03 17.36
C GLU A 374 5.27 27.73 18.05
N PRO A 375 4.85 28.97 17.67
CA PRO A 375 3.71 29.63 18.32
C PRO A 375 2.37 28.93 18.06
N LEU A 376 2.29 28.06 17.05
CA LEU A 376 1.07 27.36 16.65
C LEU A 376 0.93 25.96 17.28
N LEU A 377 1.96 25.43 17.96
CA LEU A 377 1.97 24.04 18.44
C LEU A 377 0.78 23.71 19.35
N VAL A 378 0.50 24.57 20.34
CA VAL A 378 -0.61 24.38 21.27
C VAL A 378 -1.95 24.42 20.54
N GLN A 379 -2.12 25.40 19.64
CA GLN A 379 -3.33 25.50 18.82
C GLN A 379 -3.52 24.24 17.97
N LYS A 380 -2.46 23.77 17.30
CA LYS A 380 -2.49 22.57 16.46
C LYS A 380 -2.86 21.33 17.26
N ALA A 381 -2.30 21.17 18.46
CA ALA A 381 -2.62 20.06 19.36
C ALA A 381 -4.08 20.10 19.82
N VAL A 382 -4.60 21.28 20.19
CA VAL A 382 -6.00 21.45 20.58
C VAL A 382 -6.94 21.15 19.42
N VAL A 383 -6.65 21.66 18.23
CA VAL A 383 -7.47 21.41 17.02
C VAL A 383 -7.45 19.92 16.66
N ALA A 384 -6.29 19.26 16.73
CA ALA A 384 -6.17 17.81 16.53
C ALA A 384 -7.00 17.03 17.56
N ALA A 385 -6.96 17.41 18.83
CA ALA A 385 -7.72 16.73 19.88
C ALA A 385 -9.24 16.88 19.69
N ILE A 386 -9.71 18.07 19.29
CA ILE A 386 -11.12 18.33 19.02
C ILE A 386 -11.58 17.52 17.80
N SER A 387 -10.85 17.58 16.69
CA SER A 387 -11.21 16.83 15.48
C SER A 387 -11.16 15.32 15.72
N PHE A 388 -10.17 14.83 16.47
CA PHE A 388 -10.11 13.44 16.93
C PHE A 388 -11.35 13.05 17.73
N ALA A 389 -11.76 13.86 18.71
CA ALA A 389 -12.95 13.58 19.52
C ALA A 389 -14.21 13.49 18.64
N VAL A 390 -14.38 14.39 17.66
CA VAL A 390 -15.49 14.35 16.70
C VAL A 390 -15.47 13.06 15.88
N ILE A 391 -14.30 12.66 15.37
CA ILE A 391 -14.11 11.41 14.62
C ILE A 391 -14.44 10.20 15.50
N MET A 392 -13.98 10.18 16.75
CA MET A 392 -14.25 9.08 17.69
C MET A 392 -15.74 8.98 18.02
N VAL A 393 -16.45 10.09 18.19
CA VAL A 393 -17.91 10.08 18.38
C VAL A 393 -18.61 9.52 17.14
N PHE A 394 -18.17 9.90 15.94
CA PHE A 394 -18.70 9.32 14.71
C PHE A 394 -18.44 7.81 14.63
N LEU A 395 -17.21 7.36 14.88
CA LEU A 395 -16.86 5.95 14.88
C LEU A 395 -17.68 5.18 15.91
N TYR A 396 -17.74 5.66 17.15
CA TYR A 396 -18.51 5.02 18.23
C TYR A 396 -19.99 4.81 17.85
N ARG A 397 -20.63 5.83 17.26
CA ARG A 397 -22.04 5.76 16.87
C ARG A 397 -22.33 4.89 15.66
N ASN A 398 -21.33 4.67 14.80
CA ASN A 398 -21.51 3.98 13.51
C ASN A 398 -20.73 2.66 13.42
N PHE A 399 -20.00 2.28 14.47
CA PHE A 399 -19.19 1.07 14.46
C PHE A 399 -20.12 -0.15 14.30
N PRO A 400 -19.87 -1.03 13.32
CA PRO A 400 -20.72 -2.19 13.08
C PRO A 400 -20.69 -3.17 14.25
N LYS A 401 -21.82 -3.84 14.47
CA LYS A 401 -21.93 -4.92 15.46
C LYS A 401 -21.26 -6.18 14.93
N GLN A 402 -20.95 -7.08 15.84
CA GLN A 402 -20.21 -8.31 15.51
C GLN A 402 -21.03 -9.30 14.66
N ASP A 403 -22.35 -9.20 14.73
CA ASP A 403 -23.35 -9.99 14.02
C ASP A 403 -23.89 -9.32 12.74
N ASP A 404 -23.38 -8.13 12.37
CA ASP A 404 -23.78 -7.44 11.15
C ASP A 404 -23.39 -8.25 9.89
N ILE A 405 -24.19 -8.10 8.83
CA ILE A 405 -23.88 -8.70 7.53
C ILE A 405 -22.77 -7.90 6.84
N LEU A 406 -21.72 -8.60 6.46
CA LEU A 406 -20.61 -8.06 5.69
C LEU A 406 -21.08 -7.39 4.38
N PRO A 407 -20.54 -6.21 4.02
CA PRO A 407 -20.96 -5.46 2.83
C PRO A 407 -21.05 -6.27 1.54
N TYR A 408 -20.06 -7.13 1.27
CA TYR A 408 -20.04 -7.94 0.06
C TYR A 408 -21.25 -8.88 -0.02
N TYR A 409 -21.57 -9.57 1.07
CA TYR A 409 -22.71 -10.50 1.13
C TYR A 409 -24.06 -9.79 1.31
N ARG A 410 -24.05 -8.54 1.77
CA ARG A 410 -25.26 -7.72 1.86
C ARG A 410 -25.78 -7.33 0.47
N ASN A 411 -24.88 -7.12 -0.48
CA ASN A 411 -25.23 -6.73 -1.85
C ASN A 411 -25.47 -7.89 -2.80
N SER A 412 -25.07 -9.12 -2.43
CA SER A 412 -25.37 -10.32 -3.21
C SER A 412 -26.81 -10.81 -3.07
N LYS A 413 -27.61 -10.13 -2.24
CA LYS A 413 -29.05 -10.29 -2.07
C LYS A 413 -29.74 -9.10 -2.72
#